data_AF-A0A3B0UM61-F1
#
_entry.id   AF-A0A3B0UM61-F1
#
_cell.length_a   1.000
_cell.length_b   1.000
_cell.length_c   1.000
_cell.angle_alpha   90.00
_cell.angle_beta   90.00
_cell.angle_gamma   90.00
#
_symmetry.space_group_name_H-M   'P 1'
#
loop_
_entity.id
_entity.type
_entity.pdbx_description
1 polymer ?
#
loop_
_entity_poly.entity_id
_entity_poly.type
_entity_poly.pdbx_seq_one_letter_code
_entity_poly.pdbx_strand_id
1 'polypeptide(L)'
;MGKQSILILVLCIVVTTTNAQKKSLSFKQVDSTSYALYLKQDWKSLITLGKKSRAEGIDFYYLKVRMGIAYYKEGKMLSAIKFLEEANKVDSYDVVVQEYLYWAYRYGGLVLESRLFYAKMSKILQNKIKLNLPFVTAIDLSVLATNNLDY
;
A
#
# COMPACT_ATOMS: atom_id res chain seq x y z
N MET A 1 23.97 57.46 -17.45
CA MET A 1 22.83 56.77 -16.80
C MET A 1 22.58 55.34 -17.32
N GLY A 2 23.25 54.84 -18.37
CA GLY A 2 22.95 53.52 -18.96
C GLY A 2 23.51 52.28 -18.25
N LYS A 3 24.61 52.37 -17.49
CA LYS A 3 25.24 51.19 -16.85
C LYS A 3 24.46 50.67 -15.63
N GLN A 4 23.84 51.57 -14.87
CA GLN A 4 22.99 51.23 -13.72
C GLN A 4 21.68 50.55 -14.18
N SER A 5 21.10 51.02 -15.29
CA SER A 5 19.89 50.44 -15.89
C SER A 5 20.11 49.04 -16.45
N ILE A 6 21.31 48.76 -17.00
CA ILE A 6 21.69 47.41 -17.45
C ILE A 6 21.83 46.45 -16.27
N LEU A 7 22.40 46.91 -15.15
CA LEU A 7 22.56 46.08 -13.94
C LEU A 7 21.20 45.67 -13.34
N ILE A 8 20.23 46.59 -13.33
CA ILE A 8 18.86 46.33 -12.86
C ILE A 8 18.14 45.36 -13.79
N LEU A 9 18.33 45.50 -15.11
CA LEU A 9 17.72 44.60 -16.09
C LEU A 9 18.27 43.16 -15.97
N VAL A 10 19.57 43.01 -15.74
CA VAL A 10 20.21 41.69 -15.51
C VAL A 10 19.75 41.07 -14.18
N LEU A 11 19.56 41.87 -13.13
CA LEU A 11 19.06 41.37 -11.83
C LEU A 11 17.61 40.88 -11.93
N CYS A 12 16.75 41.52 -12.72
CA CYS A 12 15.36 41.10 -12.92
C CYS A 12 15.22 39.77 -13.69
N ILE A 13 16.17 39.43 -14.57
CA ILE A 13 16.13 38.18 -15.34
C ILE A 13 16.45 36.96 -14.45
N VAL A 14 17.30 37.13 -13.43
CA VAL A 14 17.67 36.07 -12.47
C VAL A 14 16.52 35.68 -11.54
N VAL A 15 15.51 36.53 -11.34
CA VAL A 15 14.34 36.24 -10.47
C VAL A 15 13.31 35.32 -11.15
N THR A 16 13.43 35.09 -12.46
CA THR A 16 12.45 34.30 -13.23
C THR A 16 12.66 32.78 -13.16
N THR A 17 13.72 32.28 -12.50
CA THR A 17 13.88 30.84 -12.22
C THR A 17 13.23 30.41 -10.91
N THR A 18 12.24 31.16 -10.43
CA THR A 18 11.37 30.69 -9.35
C THR A 18 10.55 29.53 -9.90
N ASN A 19 10.96 28.30 -9.55
CA ASN A 19 10.12 27.12 -9.70
C ASN A 19 8.77 27.44 -9.06
N ALA A 20 7.76 27.73 -9.89
CA ALA A 20 6.39 27.94 -9.46
C ALA A 20 6.04 26.83 -8.47
N GLN A 21 5.76 27.22 -7.22
CA GLN A 21 5.66 26.35 -6.06
C GLN A 21 4.85 25.11 -6.40
N LYS A 22 5.51 23.94 -6.58
CA LYS A 22 4.80 22.67 -6.68
C LYS A 22 4.01 22.56 -5.39
N LYS A 23 2.69 22.76 -5.47
CA LYS A 23 1.81 22.66 -4.31
C LYS A 23 1.93 21.24 -3.77
N SER A 24 2.60 21.11 -2.63
CA SER A 24 2.71 19.84 -1.92
C SER A 24 1.31 19.29 -1.70
N LEU A 25 1.16 17.98 -1.82
CA LEU A 25 -0.08 17.33 -1.43
C LEU A 25 -0.32 17.60 0.07
N SER A 26 -1.59 17.75 0.44
CA SER A 26 -1.99 17.79 1.86
C SER A 26 -2.66 16.49 2.25
N PHE A 27 -2.57 16.12 3.53
CA PHE A 27 -3.23 14.94 4.08
C PHE A 27 -4.72 14.86 3.67
N LYS A 28 -5.48 15.95 3.84
CA LYS A 28 -6.91 16.03 3.51
C LYS A 28 -7.18 15.79 2.03
N GLN A 29 -6.33 16.32 1.15
CA GLN A 29 -6.46 16.08 -0.30
C GLN A 29 -6.18 14.63 -0.64
N VAL A 30 -5.12 14.04 -0.06
CA VAL A 30 -4.78 12.63 -0.31
C VAL A 30 -5.88 11.70 0.20
N ASP A 31 -6.41 11.94 1.40
CA ASP A 31 -7.48 11.11 1.96
C ASP A 31 -8.75 11.16 1.10
N SER A 32 -9.27 12.36 0.83
CA SER A 32 -10.48 12.52 0.01
C SER A 32 -10.32 11.97 -1.41
N THR A 33 -9.18 12.24 -2.07
CA THR A 33 -8.94 11.78 -3.44
C THR A 33 -8.74 10.27 -3.49
N SER A 34 -7.94 9.71 -2.58
CA SER A 34 -7.73 8.26 -2.53
C SER A 34 -9.03 7.50 -2.22
N TYR A 35 -9.89 8.05 -1.36
CA TYR A 35 -11.20 7.46 -1.10
C TYR A 35 -12.12 7.54 -2.32
N ALA A 36 -12.16 8.68 -3.02
CA ALA A 36 -12.96 8.83 -4.23
C ALA A 36 -12.50 7.85 -5.34
N LEU A 37 -11.20 7.67 -5.51
CA LEU A 37 -10.64 6.69 -6.46
C LEU A 37 -10.97 5.25 -6.06
N TYR A 38 -10.91 4.94 -4.76
CA TYR A 38 -11.32 3.63 -4.22
C TYR A 38 -12.79 3.32 -4.52
N LEU A 39 -13.70 4.28 -4.28
CA LEU A 39 -15.13 4.11 -4.57
C LEU A 39 -15.40 3.92 -6.07
N LYS A 40 -14.64 4.63 -6.92
CA LYS A 40 -14.70 4.48 -8.39
C LYS A 40 -14.02 3.23 -8.91
N GLN A 41 -13.35 2.46 -8.04
CA GLN A 41 -12.53 1.31 -8.42
C GLN A 41 -11.40 1.65 -9.40
N ASP A 42 -10.93 2.89 -9.39
CA ASP A 42 -9.80 3.33 -10.22
C ASP A 42 -8.48 2.99 -9.51
N TRP A 43 -8.14 1.70 -9.54
CA TRP A 43 -7.02 1.13 -8.81
C TRP A 43 -5.67 1.67 -9.29
N LYS A 44 -5.51 1.88 -10.59
CA LYS A 44 -4.27 2.40 -11.19
C LYS A 44 -3.99 3.83 -10.76
N SER A 45 -5.01 4.70 -10.81
CA SER A 45 -4.88 6.08 -10.33
C SER A 45 -4.66 6.12 -8.82
N LEU A 46 -5.35 5.26 -8.05
CA LEU A 46 -5.17 5.15 -6.60
C LEU A 46 -3.74 4.75 -6.22
N ILE A 47 -3.17 3.76 -6.90
CA ILE A 47 -1.77 3.35 -6.70
C ILE A 47 -0.82 4.50 -7.07
N THR A 48 -1.08 5.20 -8.18
CA THR A 48 -0.24 6.32 -8.64
C THR A 48 -0.24 7.46 -7.63
N LEU A 49 -1.43 7.88 -7.18
CA LEU A 49 -1.60 8.88 -6.13
C LEU A 49 -0.88 8.43 -4.85
N GLY A 50 -1.12 7.20 -4.39
CA GLY A 50 -0.53 6.71 -3.16
C GLY A 50 1.00 6.67 -3.19
N LYS A 51 1.62 6.25 -4.30
CA LYS A 51 3.08 6.30 -4.47
C LYS A 51 3.60 7.74 -4.36
N LYS A 52 2.94 8.69 -5.05
CA LYS A 52 3.31 10.11 -5.00
C LYS A 52 3.16 10.67 -3.58
N SER A 53 2.03 10.43 -2.92
CA SER A 53 1.76 10.89 -1.56
C SER A 53 2.80 10.38 -0.57
N ARG A 54 3.17 9.09 -0.63
CA ARG A 54 4.19 8.52 0.26
C ARG A 54 5.59 9.08 0.01
N ALA A 55 5.92 9.38 -1.25
CA ALA A 55 7.19 10.06 -1.58
C ALA A 55 7.25 11.48 -0.99
N GLU A 56 6.09 12.12 -0.76
CA GLU A 56 5.96 13.41 -0.08
C GLU A 56 5.75 13.25 1.45
N GLY A 57 5.96 12.05 2.02
CA GLY A 57 5.84 11.79 3.45
C GLY A 57 4.40 11.61 3.98
N ILE A 58 3.40 11.59 3.10
CA ILE A 58 2.00 11.40 3.47
C ILE A 58 1.69 9.90 3.45
N ASP A 59 1.74 9.30 4.63
CA ASP A 59 1.50 7.87 4.81
C ASP A 59 0.68 7.58 6.08
N PHE A 60 -0.57 7.17 5.89
CA PHE A 60 -1.51 6.90 6.98
C PHE A 60 -2.30 5.63 6.74
N TYR A 61 -2.95 5.12 7.80
CA TYR A 61 -3.64 3.83 7.81
C TYR A 61 -4.55 3.61 6.59
N TYR A 62 -5.55 4.47 6.38
CA TYR A 62 -6.51 4.29 5.29
C TYR A 62 -5.87 4.38 3.90
N LEU A 63 -4.81 5.18 3.72
CA LEU A 63 -4.06 5.18 2.46
C LEU A 63 -3.41 3.82 2.23
N LYS A 64 -2.78 3.22 3.25
CA LYS A 64 -2.19 1.89 3.16
C LYS A 64 -3.23 0.83 2.82
N VAL A 65 -4.38 0.83 3.51
CA VAL A 65 -5.48 -0.12 3.25
C VAL A 65 -5.95 -0.01 1.79
N ARG A 66 -6.27 1.21 1.33
CA ARG A 66 -6.74 1.46 -0.04
C ARG A 66 -5.68 1.06 -1.08
N MET A 67 -4.41 1.37 -0.84
CA MET A 67 -3.31 0.93 -1.72
C MET A 67 -3.17 -0.59 -1.75
N GLY A 68 -3.22 -1.25 -0.59
CA GLY A 68 -3.15 -2.71 -0.50
C GLY A 68 -4.26 -3.41 -1.27
N ILE A 69 -5.50 -2.93 -1.11
CA ILE A 69 -6.65 -3.42 -1.88
C ILE A 69 -6.48 -3.13 -3.38
N ALA A 70 -6.01 -1.93 -3.76
CA ALA A 70 -5.77 -1.59 -5.16
C ALA A 70 -4.74 -2.51 -5.81
N TYR A 71 -3.62 -2.79 -5.13
CA TYR A 71 -2.62 -3.74 -5.62
C TYR A 71 -3.18 -5.15 -5.75
N TYR A 72 -3.99 -5.59 -4.79
CA TYR A 72 -4.67 -6.89 -4.85
C TYR A 72 -5.57 -6.97 -6.09
N LYS A 73 -6.37 -5.93 -6.35
CA LYS A 73 -7.26 -5.85 -7.53
C LYS A 73 -6.51 -5.80 -8.85
N GLU A 74 -5.30 -5.24 -8.87
CA GLU A 74 -4.39 -5.23 -10.03
C GLU A 74 -3.55 -6.52 -10.15
N GLY A 75 -3.81 -7.55 -9.34
CA GLY A 75 -3.08 -8.84 -9.39
C GLY A 75 -1.68 -8.80 -8.79
N LYS A 76 -1.27 -7.70 -8.15
CA LYS A 76 0.09 -7.47 -7.64
C LYS A 76 0.19 -7.92 -6.18
N MET A 77 0.10 -9.23 -5.97
CA MET A 77 -0.10 -9.82 -4.64
C MET A 77 1.01 -9.46 -3.63
N LEU A 78 2.29 -9.50 -4.02
CA LEU A 78 3.38 -9.14 -3.10
C LEU A 78 3.29 -7.67 -2.62
N SER A 79 2.90 -6.76 -3.52
CA SER A 79 2.66 -5.37 -3.12
C SER A 79 1.44 -5.24 -2.22
N ALA A 80 0.35 -5.97 -2.54
CA ALA A 80 -0.83 -6.00 -1.70
C ALA A 80 -0.51 -6.46 -0.27
N ILE A 81 0.20 -7.59 -0.13
CA ILE A 81 0.64 -8.16 1.14
C ILE A 81 1.43 -7.13 1.93
N LYS A 82 2.44 -6.50 1.35
CA LYS A 82 3.25 -5.48 2.04
C LYS A 82 2.39 -4.39 2.68
N PHE A 83 1.48 -3.79 1.91
CA PHE A 83 0.63 -2.70 2.41
C PHE A 83 -0.41 -3.18 3.43
N LEU A 84 -0.96 -4.38 3.23
CA LEU A 84 -1.97 -4.94 4.12
C LEU A 84 -1.38 -5.47 5.43
N GLU A 85 -0.16 -6.01 5.42
CA GLU A 85 0.58 -6.33 6.65
C GLU A 85 0.91 -5.07 7.44
N GLU A 86 1.39 -4.01 6.79
CA GLU A 86 1.62 -2.72 7.43
C GLU A 86 0.33 -2.18 8.06
N ALA A 87 -0.81 -2.29 7.38
CA ALA A 87 -2.11 -1.91 7.93
C ALA A 87 -2.54 -2.81 9.10
N ASN A 88 -2.44 -4.14 8.97
CA ASN A 88 -2.84 -5.10 10.00
C ASN A 88 -2.00 -4.99 11.28
N LYS A 89 -0.76 -4.47 11.19
CA LYS A 89 0.07 -4.14 12.36
C LYS A 89 -0.46 -2.93 13.14
N VAL A 90 -1.12 -1.99 12.45
CA VAL A 90 -1.72 -0.79 13.06
C VAL A 90 -3.08 -1.13 13.68
N ASP A 91 -3.93 -1.83 12.94
CA ASP A 91 -5.21 -2.35 13.44
C ASP A 91 -5.36 -3.82 13.05
N SER A 92 -5.10 -4.70 14.02
CA SER A 92 -5.21 -6.14 13.82
C SER A 92 -6.64 -6.66 13.85
N TYR A 93 -7.64 -5.82 14.15
CA TYR A 93 -9.05 -6.21 14.23
C TYR A 93 -9.86 -5.84 12.99
N ASP A 94 -9.30 -5.03 12.09
CA ASP A 94 -9.95 -4.67 10.82
C ASP A 94 -10.16 -5.91 9.95
N VAL A 95 -11.41 -6.37 9.92
CA VAL A 95 -11.82 -7.57 9.18
C VAL A 95 -11.64 -7.42 7.67
N VAL A 96 -11.69 -6.21 7.13
CA VAL A 96 -11.46 -5.97 5.70
C VAL A 96 -9.99 -6.19 5.39
N VAL A 97 -9.09 -5.64 6.21
CA VAL A 97 -7.64 -5.84 6.05
C VAL A 97 -7.29 -7.31 6.20
N GLN A 98 -7.80 -7.98 7.24
CA GLN A 98 -7.59 -9.42 7.44
C GLN A 98 -8.05 -10.23 6.22
N GLU A 99 -9.25 -9.99 5.73
CA GLU A 99 -9.79 -10.74 4.59
C GLU A 99 -8.92 -10.55 3.33
N TYR A 100 -8.60 -9.32 2.98
CA TYR A 100 -7.74 -9.06 1.82
C TYR A 100 -6.33 -9.62 2.00
N LEU A 101 -5.75 -9.54 3.20
CA LEU A 101 -4.41 -10.06 3.46
C LEU A 101 -4.37 -11.59 3.33
N TYR A 102 -5.36 -12.29 3.92
CA TYR A 102 -5.49 -13.75 3.79
C TYR A 102 -5.53 -14.19 2.32
N TRP A 103 -6.38 -13.54 1.52
CA TRP A 103 -6.51 -13.86 0.10
C TRP A 103 -5.28 -13.43 -0.71
N ALA A 104 -4.63 -12.32 -0.34
CA ALA A 104 -3.40 -11.88 -0.99
C ALA A 104 -2.28 -12.91 -0.78
N TYR A 105 -2.10 -13.45 0.43
CA TYR A 105 -1.19 -14.57 0.66
C TYR A 105 -1.57 -15.78 -0.20
N ARG A 106 -2.85 -16.17 -0.18
CA ARG A 106 -3.33 -17.37 -0.90
C ARG A 106 -3.09 -17.27 -2.41
N TYR A 107 -3.48 -16.17 -3.03
CA TYR A 107 -3.32 -15.95 -4.47
C TYR A 107 -1.90 -15.55 -4.86
N GLY A 108 -1.09 -15.09 -3.92
CA GLY A 108 0.34 -14.85 -4.10
C GLY A 108 1.21 -16.12 -4.00
N GLY A 109 0.62 -17.30 -3.80
CA GLY A 109 1.35 -18.57 -3.64
C GLY A 109 1.91 -18.83 -2.24
N LEU A 110 1.69 -17.90 -1.31
CA LEU A 110 2.16 -17.95 0.08
C LEU A 110 1.16 -18.74 0.94
N VAL A 111 1.04 -20.03 0.61
CA VAL A 111 0.04 -20.95 1.18
C VAL A 111 0.25 -21.15 2.67
N LEU A 112 1.50 -21.24 3.13
CA LEU A 112 1.82 -21.45 4.54
C LEU A 112 1.46 -20.21 5.35
N GLU A 113 1.84 -19.03 4.87
CA GLU A 113 1.54 -17.73 5.46
C GLU A 113 0.04 -17.52 5.56
N SER A 114 -0.70 -17.85 4.49
CA SER A 114 -2.17 -17.81 4.47
C SER A 114 -2.79 -18.70 5.57
N ARG A 115 -2.27 -19.92 5.76
CA ARG A 115 -2.73 -20.85 6.82
C ARG A 115 -2.40 -20.36 8.22
N LEU A 116 -1.16 -19.90 8.43
CA LEU A 116 -0.72 -19.35 9.71
C LEU A 116 -1.50 -18.09 10.08
N PHE A 117 -1.78 -17.24 9.09
CA PHE A 117 -2.57 -16.04 9.28
C PHE A 117 -4.04 -16.36 9.58
N TYR A 118 -4.63 -17.35 8.90
CA TYR A 118 -6.01 -17.80 9.15
C TYR A 118 -6.28 -18.12 10.63
N ALA A 119 -5.35 -18.77 11.31
CA ALA A 119 -5.48 -19.08 12.74
C ALA A 119 -5.59 -17.82 13.64
N LYS A 120 -5.06 -16.68 13.18
CA LYS A 120 -5.05 -15.39 13.88
C LYS A 120 -6.20 -14.45 13.47
N MET A 121 -6.89 -14.74 12.37
CA MET A 121 -8.00 -13.92 11.88
C MET A 121 -9.19 -13.92 12.85
N SER A 122 -10.09 -12.96 12.70
CA SER A 122 -11.35 -12.91 13.44
C SER A 122 -12.18 -14.20 13.23
N LYS A 123 -12.95 -14.58 14.26
CA LYS A 123 -13.82 -15.76 14.18
C LYS A 123 -14.87 -15.67 13.08
N ILE A 124 -15.33 -14.46 12.77
CA ILE A 124 -16.26 -14.21 11.67
C ILE A 124 -15.65 -14.67 10.34
N LEU A 125 -14.40 -14.29 10.08
CA LEU A 125 -13.71 -14.70 8.85
C LEU A 125 -13.33 -16.18 8.85
N GLN A 126 -12.92 -16.73 10.00
CA GLN A 126 -12.69 -18.17 10.12
C GLN A 126 -13.96 -18.96 9.77
N ASN A 127 -15.11 -18.54 10.29
CA ASN A 127 -16.41 -19.16 10.01
C ASN A 127 -16.89 -18.96 8.57
N LYS A 128 -16.49 -17.87 7.91
CA LYS A 128 -16.79 -17.60 6.50
C LYS A 128 -15.96 -18.50 5.58
N ILE A 129 -14.65 -18.59 5.83
CA ILE A 129 -13.69 -19.30 4.97
C ILE A 129 -13.73 -20.82 5.22
N LYS A 130 -13.94 -21.25 6.48
CA LYS A 130 -14.01 -22.66 6.90
C LYS A 130 -12.83 -23.50 6.40
N LEU A 131 -11.62 -22.96 6.54
CA LEU A 131 -10.42 -23.67 6.09
C LEU A 131 -10.23 -24.94 6.91
N ASN A 132 -10.20 -26.09 6.22
CA ASN A 132 -9.78 -27.34 6.84
C ASN A 132 -8.26 -27.31 7.01
N LEU A 133 -7.81 -27.22 8.25
CA LEU A 133 -6.39 -27.27 8.58
C LEU A 133 -6.03 -28.74 8.83
N PRO A 134 -5.25 -29.39 7.94
CA PRO A 134 -4.69 -30.70 8.28
C PRO A 134 -3.79 -30.55 9.51
N PHE A 135 -3.72 -31.59 10.33
CA PHE A 135 -2.72 -31.65 11.39
C PHE A 135 -1.33 -31.66 10.73
N VAL A 136 -0.57 -30.58 10.89
CA VAL A 136 0.78 -30.43 10.33
C VAL A 136 1.79 -30.82 11.41
N THR A 137 2.63 -31.83 11.14
CA THR A 137 3.71 -32.20 12.05
C THR A 137 4.93 -31.28 11.86
N ALA A 138 5.84 -31.24 12.83
CA ALA A 138 7.07 -30.46 12.71
C ALA A 138 7.93 -30.87 11.49
N ILE A 139 7.82 -32.14 11.07
CA ILE A 139 8.51 -32.69 9.90
C ILE A 139 7.97 -32.06 8.62
N ASP A 140 6.64 -31.98 8.46
CA ASP A 140 5.99 -31.37 7.29
C ASP A 140 6.36 -29.89 7.14
N LEU A 141 6.52 -29.18 8.27
CA LEU A 141 6.88 -27.77 8.27
C LEU A 141 8.32 -27.55 7.76
N SER A 142 9.26 -28.42 8.13
CA SER A 142 10.66 -28.34 7.67
C SER A 142 10.82 -28.63 6.17
N VAL A 143 10.02 -29.55 5.64
CA VAL A 143 10.02 -29.88 4.19
C VAL A 143 9.36 -28.77 3.36
N LEU A 144 8.30 -28.13 3.87
CA LEU A 144 7.68 -26.99 3.19
C LEU A 144 8.53 -25.72 3.24
N ALA A 145 9.22 -25.46 4.36
CA ALA A 145 10.08 -24.30 4.51
C ALA A 145 11.33 -24.36 3.63
N THR A 146 11.92 -25.55 3.43
CA THR A 146 13.11 -25.73 2.59
C THR A 146 12.82 -25.58 1.10
N ASN A 147 11.64 -25.95 0.63
CA ASN A 147 11.23 -25.77 -0.78
C ASN A 147 10.89 -24.32 -1.16
N ASN A 148 10.68 -23.43 -0.19
CA ASN A 148 10.32 -22.02 -0.41
C ASN A 148 11.50 -21.05 -0.29
N LEU A 149 12.72 -21.54 -0.07
CA LEU A 149 13.93 -20.71 0.10
C LEU A 149 14.77 -20.57 -1.19
N ASP A 150 14.31 -21.10 -2.32
CA ASP A 150 14.98 -21.01 -3.62
C ASP A 150 14.49 -19.83 -4.49
N TYR A 151 14.51 -18.60 -3.95
CA TYR A 151 14.34 -17.36 -4.74
C TYR A 151 15.33 -16.28 -4.33
#